data_AF-A0A8S0PTR5-F1
#
_entry.id   AF-A0A8S0PTR5-F1
#
_cell.length_a   1.000
_cell.length_b   1.000
_cell.length_c   1.000
_cell.angle_alpha   90.00
_cell.angle_beta   90.00
_cell.angle_gamma   90.00
#
_symmetry.space_group_name_H-M   'P 1'
#
loop_
_entity.id
_entity.type
_entity.pdbx_description
1 polymer ?
#
loop_
_entity_poly.entity_id
_entity_poly.type
_entity_poly.pdbx_seq_one_letter_code
_entity_poly.pdbx_strand_id
1 'polypeptide(L)'
;MVKQVLEDAEPCKVTDGTVKLWLKKFEFVAYDSDEVLDERNYEDLSCTLEIQNQMKQNIWLCFSSNMLLRFRWKMANRIKNLNVELKLINYEADCHGFQMRVADCAPYSPPLRETDSISCDHIVLGRDNDALKIVNMWTKPSNEYVTVILIVGIGGLGKETLAYLILKHHL
;
A
#
# COMPACT_ATOMS: atom_id res chain seq x y z
N MET A 1 -15.39 17.33 -7.10
CA MET A 1 -14.37 18.00 -7.93
C MET A 1 -13.04 17.27 -7.93
N VAL A 2 -12.44 16.97 -6.76
CA VAL A 2 -11.16 16.24 -6.66
C VAL A 2 -11.10 14.99 -7.56
N LYS A 3 -12.15 14.14 -7.55
CA LYS A 3 -12.24 12.96 -8.43
C LYS A 3 -12.15 13.30 -9.92
N GLN A 4 -12.83 14.36 -10.37
CA GLN A 4 -12.80 14.78 -11.78
C GLN A 4 -11.42 15.30 -12.18
N VAL A 5 -10.79 16.10 -11.31
CA VAL A 5 -9.43 16.62 -11.54
C VAL A 5 -8.40 15.47 -11.61
N LEU A 6 -8.58 14.42 -10.80
CA LEU A 6 -7.73 13.22 -10.84
C LEU A 6 -7.95 12.39 -12.10
N GLU A 7 -9.20 12.14 -12.49
CA GLU A 7 -9.53 11.42 -13.73
C GLU A 7 -8.96 12.14 -14.97
N ASP A 8 -8.96 13.47 -14.96
CA ASP A 8 -8.33 14.28 -16.01
C ASP A 8 -6.79 14.22 -15.94
N ALA A 9 -6.21 14.17 -14.74
CA ALA A 9 -4.76 14.17 -14.51
C ALA A 9 -4.07 12.82 -14.75
N GLU A 10 -4.76 11.70 -14.51
CA GLU A 10 -4.24 10.33 -14.59
C GLU A 10 -3.62 9.97 -15.96
N PRO A 11 -4.25 10.27 -17.11
CA PRO A 11 -3.65 9.97 -18.41
C PRO A 11 -2.60 11.00 -18.87
N CYS A 12 -2.42 12.11 -18.17
CA CYS A 12 -1.62 13.23 -18.63
C CYS A 12 -0.25 13.32 -17.93
N LYS A 13 0.81 13.61 -18.69
CA LYS A 13 2.03 14.17 -18.08
C LYS A 13 1.71 15.57 -17.61
N VAL A 14 1.46 15.74 -16.31
CA VAL A 14 1.22 17.06 -15.69
C VAL A 14 2.47 17.93 -15.89
N THR A 15 2.39 18.88 -16.84
CA THR A 15 3.48 19.82 -17.16
C THR A 15 3.42 21.09 -16.33
N ASP A 16 2.23 21.47 -15.85
CA ASP A 16 2.06 22.64 -14.98
C ASP A 16 2.59 22.36 -13.57
N GLY A 17 3.56 23.17 -13.14
CA GLY A 17 4.12 23.10 -11.79
C GLY A 17 3.09 23.37 -10.70
N THR A 18 2.05 24.15 -10.98
CA THR A 18 0.97 24.48 -10.02
C THR A 18 0.09 23.26 -9.76
N VAL A 19 -0.37 22.60 -10.83
CA VAL A 19 -1.14 21.34 -10.75
C VAL A 19 -0.30 20.24 -10.09
N LYS A 20 0.99 20.16 -10.41
CA LYS A 20 1.89 19.17 -9.80
C LYS A 20 2.07 19.39 -8.30
N LEU A 21 2.24 20.63 -7.86
CA LEU A 21 2.35 20.95 -6.43
C LEU A 21 1.03 20.65 -5.70
N TRP A 22 -0.10 20.98 -6.31
CA TRP A 22 -1.42 20.68 -5.77
C TRP A 22 -1.66 19.18 -5.65
N LEU A 23 -1.37 18.39 -6.70
CA LEU A 23 -1.47 16.92 -6.68
C LEU A 23 -0.59 16.32 -5.58
N LYS A 24 0.62 16.84 -5.37
CA LYS A 24 1.51 16.37 -4.30
C LYS A 24 0.94 16.65 -2.90
N LYS A 25 0.29 17.80 -2.69
CA LYS A 25 -0.42 18.08 -1.43
C LYS A 25 -1.60 17.11 -1.25
N PHE A 26 -2.36 16.87 -2.31
CA PHE A 26 -3.46 15.93 -2.29
C PHE A 26 -3.01 14.49 -1.98
N GLU A 27 -1.93 14.03 -2.60
CA GLU A 27 -1.30 12.74 -2.34
C GLU A 27 -0.94 12.57 -0.86
N PHE A 28 -0.34 13.59 -0.24
CA PHE A 28 -0.03 13.55 1.20
C PHE A 28 -1.28 13.34 2.07
N VAL A 29 -2.36 14.08 1.80
CA VAL A 29 -3.62 13.95 2.55
C VAL A 29 -4.31 12.61 2.27
N ALA A 30 -4.18 12.07 1.06
CA ALA A 30 -4.68 10.75 0.72
C ALA A 30 -3.94 9.64 1.50
N TYR A 31 -2.62 9.72 1.60
CA TYR A 31 -1.81 8.80 2.41
C TYR A 31 -2.19 8.85 3.89
N ASP A 32 -2.29 10.04 4.48
CA ASP A 32 -2.69 10.18 5.88
C ASP A 32 -4.12 9.68 6.13
N SER A 33 -5.00 9.78 5.13
CA SER A 33 -6.37 9.24 5.18
C SER A 33 -6.36 7.72 5.17
N ASP A 34 -5.51 7.10 4.34
CA ASP A 34 -5.36 5.66 4.25
C ASP A 34 -4.81 5.07 5.57
N GLU A 35 -3.82 5.73 6.17
CA GLU A 35 -3.28 5.35 7.48
C GLU A 35 -4.37 5.33 8.58
N VAL A 36 -5.29 6.31 8.56
CA VAL A 36 -6.41 6.35 9.51
C VAL A 36 -7.39 5.20 9.27
N LEU A 37 -7.63 4.82 8.02
CA LEU A 37 -8.48 3.67 7.68
C LEU A 37 -7.82 2.35 8.08
N ASP A 38 -6.52 2.22 7.87
CA ASP A 38 -5.73 1.05 8.26
C ASP A 38 -5.65 0.88 9.78
N GLU A 39 -5.41 1.95 10.55
CA GLU A 39 -5.42 1.92 12.02
C GLU A 39 -6.77 1.43 12.54
N ARG A 40 -7.88 1.86 11.92
CA ARG A 40 -9.22 1.36 12.25
C ARG A 40 -9.41 -0.11 11.88
N ASN A 41 -9.05 -0.51 10.66
CA ASN A 41 -9.19 -1.89 10.20
C ASN A 41 -8.38 -2.85 11.09
N TYR A 42 -7.17 -2.45 11.47
CA TYR A 42 -6.30 -3.18 12.39
C TYR A 42 -6.95 -3.36 13.76
N GLU A 43 -7.59 -2.33 14.31
CA GLU A 43 -8.30 -2.44 15.58
C GLU A 43 -9.53 -3.36 15.50
N ASP A 44 -10.33 -3.25 14.44
CA ASP A 44 -11.50 -4.11 14.22
C ASP A 44 -11.08 -5.60 14.10
N LEU A 45 -9.98 -5.87 13.39
CA LEU A 45 -9.37 -7.20 13.29
C LEU A 45 -8.82 -7.69 14.64
N SER A 46 -8.08 -6.85 15.35
CA SER A 46 -7.48 -7.19 16.65
C SER A 46 -8.56 -7.54 17.68
N CYS A 47 -9.64 -6.76 17.75
CA CYS A 47 -10.79 -7.06 18.60
C CYS A 47 -11.45 -8.39 18.23
N THR A 48 -11.59 -8.68 16.94
CA THR A 48 -12.20 -9.93 16.45
C THR A 48 -11.35 -11.15 16.81
N LEU A 49 -10.03 -11.06 16.66
CA LEU A 49 -9.09 -12.12 17.00
C LEU A 49 -9.04 -12.38 18.52
N GLU A 50 -9.05 -11.32 19.34
CA GLU A 50 -9.11 -11.45 20.80
C GLU A 50 -10.39 -12.16 21.26
N ILE A 51 -11.54 -11.89 20.62
CA ILE A 51 -12.81 -12.54 20.90
C ILE A 51 -12.80 -14.02 20.51
N GLN A 52 -12.14 -14.38 19.39
CA GLN A 52 -12.06 -15.77 18.93
C GLN A 52 -11.08 -16.62 19.76
N ASN A 53 -10.00 -16.03 20.26
CA ASN A 53 -8.96 -16.76 20.99
C ASN A 53 -9.27 -17.02 22.47
N GLN A 54 -10.31 -16.39 23.04
CA GLN A 54 -10.68 -16.58 24.45
C GLN A 54 -12.10 -17.13 24.64
N MET A 55 -12.20 -18.44 24.83
CA MET A 55 -13.28 -19.01 25.63
C MET A 55 -13.07 -18.65 27.10
N LYS A 56 -13.96 -17.84 27.66
CA LYS A 56 -14.13 -17.60 29.11
C LYS A 56 -12.91 -17.03 29.85
N GLN A 57 -12.67 -15.72 29.73
CA GLN A 57 -12.59 -14.79 30.87
C GLN A 57 -12.17 -13.42 30.35
N ASN A 58 -13.03 -12.42 30.57
CA ASN A 58 -12.77 -10.99 30.40
C ASN A 58 -12.81 -10.47 28.96
N ILE A 59 -14.05 -10.31 28.48
CA ILE A 59 -14.50 -9.37 27.43
C ILE A 59 -14.13 -7.90 27.76
N TRP A 60 -13.22 -7.63 28.70
CA TRP A 60 -12.97 -6.32 29.27
C TRP A 60 -11.87 -5.53 28.53
N LEU A 61 -11.04 -6.19 27.72
CA LEU A 61 -9.94 -5.54 27.00
C LEU A 61 -10.43 -4.75 25.77
N CYS A 62 -11.28 -5.34 24.93
CA CYS A 62 -11.90 -4.61 23.80
C CYS A 62 -12.92 -3.54 24.25
N PHE A 63 -13.48 -3.66 25.45
CA PHE A 63 -14.62 -2.86 25.92
C PHE A 63 -14.32 -1.96 27.12
N SER A 64 -13.06 -1.74 27.50
CA SER A 64 -12.76 -0.69 28.48
C SER A 64 -13.20 0.63 27.85
N SER A 65 -14.37 1.11 28.26
CA SER A 65 -15.09 2.20 27.60
C SER A 65 -14.20 3.43 27.47
N ASN A 66 -13.35 3.67 28.46
CA ASN A 66 -12.38 4.76 28.46
C ASN A 66 -11.27 4.62 27.39
N MET A 67 -10.76 3.42 27.12
CA MET A 67 -9.71 3.23 26.09
C MET A 67 -10.31 3.34 24.68
N LEU A 68 -11.46 2.70 24.45
CA LEU A 68 -12.17 2.77 23.18
C LEU A 68 -12.68 4.18 22.88
N LEU A 69 -13.19 4.91 23.89
CA LEU A 69 -13.61 6.30 23.73
C LEU A 69 -12.43 7.23 23.43
N ARG A 70 -11.29 7.04 24.10
CA ARG A 70 -10.07 7.81 23.80
C ARG A 70 -9.59 7.56 22.37
N PHE A 71 -9.59 6.30 21.92
CA PHE A 71 -9.23 5.96 20.55
C PHE A 71 -10.21 6.58 19.55
N ARG A 72 -11.53 6.38 19.74
CA ARG A 72 -12.55 6.97 18.86
C ARG A 72 -12.46 8.48 18.81
N TRP A 73 -12.14 9.13 19.93
CA TRP A 73 -11.93 10.57 19.98
C TRP A 73 -10.67 11.00 19.23
N LYS A 74 -9.55 10.29 19.40
CA LYS A 74 -8.31 10.47 18.62
C LYS A 74 -8.61 10.35 17.12
N MET A 75 -9.30 9.29 16.70
CA MET A 75 -9.67 9.07 15.29
C MET A 75 -10.61 10.15 14.76
N ALA A 76 -11.64 10.52 15.52
CA ALA A 76 -12.55 11.59 15.13
C ALA A 76 -11.82 12.92 14.94
N ASN A 77 -10.80 13.21 15.76
CA ASN A 77 -9.99 14.40 15.61
C ASN A 77 -9.07 14.33 14.38
N ARG A 78 -8.44 13.17 14.09
CA ARG A 78 -7.68 12.96 12.86
C ARG A 78 -8.56 13.14 11.62
N ILE A 79 -9.72 12.49 11.58
CA ILE A 79 -10.70 12.60 10.48
C ILE A 79 -11.17 14.06 10.31
N LYS A 80 -11.39 14.78 11.42
CA LYS A 80 -11.77 16.19 11.38
C LYS A 80 -10.66 17.04 10.74
N ASN A 81 -9.40 16.82 11.12
CA ASN A 81 -8.27 17.54 10.55
C ASN A 81 -8.11 17.24 9.05
N LEU A 82 -8.17 15.96 8.64
CA LEU A 82 -8.13 15.56 7.24
C LEU A 82 -9.25 16.20 6.42
N ASN A 83 -10.47 16.26 6.97
CA ASN A 83 -11.59 16.94 6.33
C ASN A 83 -11.34 18.45 6.14
N VAL A 84 -10.61 19.10 7.05
CA VAL A 84 -10.23 20.52 6.89
C VAL A 84 -9.18 20.66 5.78
N GLU A 85 -8.16 19.81 5.77
CA GLU A 85 -7.13 19.83 4.73
C GLU A 85 -7.68 19.53 3.33
N LEU A 86 -8.56 18.52 3.21
CA LEU A 86 -9.26 18.22 1.96
C LEU A 86 -10.12 19.39 1.48
N LYS A 87 -10.77 20.12 2.39
CA LYS A 87 -11.52 21.35 2.02
C LYS A 87 -10.60 22.44 1.49
N LEU A 88 -9.42 22.62 2.10
CA LEU A 88 -8.43 23.58 1.61
C LEU A 88 -7.91 23.18 0.22
N ILE A 89 -7.61 21.89 0.01
CA ILE A 89 -7.19 21.37 -1.29
C ILE A 89 -8.28 21.59 -2.34
N ASN A 90 -9.54 21.33 -2.00
CA ASN A 90 -10.65 21.55 -2.93
C ASN A 90 -10.82 23.05 -3.25
N TYR A 91 -10.69 23.93 -2.26
CA TYR A 91 -10.72 25.37 -2.46
C TYR A 91 -9.57 25.88 -3.33
N GLU A 92 -8.33 25.39 -3.10
CA GLU A 92 -7.19 25.69 -3.97
C GLU A 92 -7.50 25.29 -5.42
N ALA A 93 -8.07 24.10 -5.62
CA ALA A 93 -8.43 23.63 -6.95
C ALA A 93 -9.51 24.49 -7.63
N ASP A 94 -10.50 24.95 -6.86
CA ASP A 94 -11.57 25.84 -7.33
C ASP A 94 -10.98 27.20 -7.75
N CYS A 95 -10.11 27.78 -6.92
CA CYS A 95 -9.48 29.06 -7.16
C CYS A 95 -8.51 29.06 -8.35
N HIS A 96 -7.79 27.95 -8.54
CA HIS A 96 -6.89 27.81 -9.68
C HIS A 96 -7.62 27.45 -10.97
N GLY A 97 -8.94 27.21 -10.91
CA GLY A 97 -9.76 26.92 -12.08
C GLY A 97 -9.19 25.77 -12.88
N PHE A 98 -8.77 24.68 -12.19
CA PHE A 98 -8.22 23.48 -12.81
C PHE A 98 -9.28 22.80 -13.69
N GLN A 99 -9.56 23.38 -14.86
CA GLN A 99 -10.16 22.74 -16.01
C GLN A 99 -8.98 22.33 -16.89
N MET A 100 -8.50 21.10 -16.73
CA MET A 100 -7.41 20.62 -17.55
C MET A 100 -7.93 20.50 -18.99
N ARG A 101 -7.40 21.35 -19.88
CA ARG A 101 -7.74 21.30 -21.30
C ARG A 101 -7.17 20.00 -21.87
N VAL A 102 -8.05 19.01 -22.06
CA VAL A 102 -7.78 17.69 -22.67
C VAL A 102 -7.10 17.78 -24.05
N ALA A 103 -7.06 18.97 -24.66
CA ALA A 103 -6.54 19.19 -26.02
C ALA A 103 -5.02 18.94 -26.19
N ASP A 104 -4.19 19.04 -25.14
CA ASP A 104 -2.72 18.97 -25.27
C ASP A 104 -2.06 17.70 -24.67
N CYS A 105 -2.86 16.72 -24.19
CA CYS A 105 -2.33 15.51 -23.58
C CYS A 105 -2.31 14.32 -24.52
N ALA A 106 -1.12 13.79 -24.80
CA ALA A 106 -1.00 12.41 -25.25
C ALA A 106 -1.22 11.48 -24.05
N PRO A 107 -2.19 10.54 -24.09
CA PRO A 107 -2.41 9.60 -23.00
C PRO A 107 -1.14 8.79 -22.75
N TYR A 108 -0.55 8.94 -21.56
CA TYR A 108 0.53 8.11 -21.08
C TYR A 108 -0.09 6.96 -20.28
N SER A 109 -0.33 5.84 -20.96
CA SER A 109 -0.51 4.56 -20.27
C SER A 109 0.89 4.01 -19.94
N PRO A 110 1.34 4.03 -18.68
CA PRO A 110 2.46 3.17 -18.33
C PRO A 110 2.04 1.74 -18.68
N PRO A 111 2.82 0.97 -19.45
CA PRO A 111 2.50 -0.42 -19.68
C PRO A 111 2.37 -1.09 -18.31
N LEU A 112 1.20 -1.68 -18.06
CA LEU A 112 0.97 -2.50 -16.88
C LEU A 112 2.06 -3.57 -16.88
N ARG A 113 3.08 -3.41 -16.04
CA ARG A 113 4.15 -4.39 -15.89
C ARG A 113 3.61 -5.50 -15.00
N GLU A 114 2.86 -6.39 -15.60
CA GLU A 114 2.59 -7.70 -15.01
C GLU A 114 3.89 -8.51 -15.07
N THR A 115 4.42 -8.88 -13.92
CA THR A 115 5.47 -9.91 -13.83
C THR A 115 4.78 -11.27 -13.82
N ASP A 116 4.55 -11.83 -15.00
CA ASP A 116 4.12 -13.21 -15.13
C ASP A 116 5.27 -14.19 -14.86
N SER A 117 4.94 -15.34 -14.27
CA SER A 117 5.87 -16.46 -14.05
C SER A 117 6.07 -17.35 -15.30
N ILE A 118 5.58 -16.89 -16.46
CA ILE A 118 5.42 -17.71 -17.67
C ILE A 118 6.71 -17.74 -18.52
N SER A 119 7.35 -18.91 -18.46
CA SER A 119 8.20 -19.55 -19.47
C SER A 119 9.02 -18.63 -20.39
N CYS A 120 10.12 -18.10 -19.85
CA CYS A 120 11.35 -17.99 -20.62
C CYS A 120 12.39 -18.85 -19.89
N ASP A 121 13.02 -19.80 -20.58
CA ASP A 121 14.15 -20.56 -20.05
C ASP A 121 15.33 -19.59 -19.86
N HIS A 122 15.28 -18.82 -18.78
CA HIS A 122 16.36 -17.94 -18.38
C HIS A 122 17.48 -18.82 -17.82
N ILE A 123 18.65 -18.78 -18.46
CA ILE A 123 19.87 -19.33 -17.90
C ILE A 123 20.27 -18.42 -16.74
N VAL A 124 20.01 -18.88 -15.51
CA VAL A 124 20.44 -18.17 -14.30
C VAL A 124 21.82 -18.69 -13.93
N LEU A 125 22.83 -17.81 -13.89
CA LEU A 125 24.20 -18.16 -13.55
C LEU A 125 24.60 -17.54 -12.21
N GLY A 126 25.32 -18.29 -11.38
CA GLY A 126 25.98 -17.78 -10.17
C GLY A 126 25.05 -17.47 -8.99
N ARG A 127 23.76 -17.83 -9.07
CA ARG A 127 22.76 -17.64 -8.01
C ARG A 127 22.42 -18.91 -7.23
N ASP A 128 23.10 -20.03 -7.52
CA ASP A 128 22.84 -21.32 -6.88
C ASP A 128 23.04 -21.27 -5.37
N ASN A 129 24.07 -20.56 -4.90
CA ASN A 129 24.34 -20.38 -3.47
C ASN A 129 23.23 -19.58 -2.76
N ASP A 130 22.72 -18.53 -3.42
CA ASP A 130 21.64 -17.70 -2.88
C ASP A 130 20.34 -18.52 -2.79
N ALA A 131 20.05 -19.32 -3.83
CA ALA A 131 18.89 -20.20 -3.87
C ALA A 131 18.96 -21.29 -2.79
N LEU A 132 20.11 -21.98 -2.67
CA LEU A 132 20.33 -22.98 -1.63
C LEU A 132 20.21 -22.38 -0.23
N LYS A 133 20.67 -21.15 -0.02
CA LYS A 133 20.51 -20.45 1.26
C LYS A 133 19.05 -20.21 1.61
N ILE A 134 18.23 -19.82 0.64
CA ILE A 134 16.80 -19.59 0.82
C ILE A 134 16.06 -20.92 1.07
N VAL A 135 16.34 -21.96 0.29
CA VAL A 135 15.78 -23.30 0.52
C VAL A 135 16.14 -23.81 1.92
N ASN A 136 17.40 -23.67 2.34
CA ASN A 136 17.82 -24.05 3.69
C ASN A 136 17.15 -23.23 4.80
N MET A 137 16.79 -21.96 4.54
CA MET A 137 15.99 -21.17 5.49
C MET A 137 14.56 -21.71 5.59
N TRP A 138 13.99 -22.16 4.46
CA TRP A 138 12.64 -22.70 4.40
C TRP A 138 12.53 -24.11 4.98
N THR A 139 13.51 -24.98 4.75
CA THR A 139 13.51 -26.39 5.23
C THR A 139 13.91 -26.52 6.70
N LYS A 140 14.34 -25.43 7.34
CA LYS A 140 14.66 -25.46 8.78
C LYS A 140 13.38 -25.75 9.58
N PRO A 141 13.39 -26.75 10.49
CA PRO A 141 12.25 -26.99 11.34
C PRO A 141 12.06 -25.79 12.27
N SER A 142 10.96 -25.05 12.07
CA SER A 142 10.48 -24.03 12.99
C SER A 142 9.18 -24.53 13.63
N ASN A 143 8.92 -24.11 14.87
CA ASN A 143 7.63 -24.34 15.53
C ASN A 143 6.56 -23.34 15.04
N GLU A 144 6.81 -22.64 13.93
CA GLU A 144 5.94 -21.60 13.38
C GLU A 144 5.10 -22.18 12.24
N TYR A 145 3.80 -21.88 12.24
CA TYR A 145 2.86 -22.40 11.24
C TYR A 145 3.07 -21.81 9.84
N VAL A 146 3.74 -20.65 9.73
CA VAL A 146 3.98 -19.93 8.46
C VAL A 146 5.37 -19.30 8.51
N THR A 147 6.18 -19.49 7.47
CA THR A 147 7.49 -18.84 7.30
C THR A 147 7.43 -17.88 6.11
N VAL A 148 7.81 -16.63 6.30
CA VAL A 148 7.85 -15.59 5.25
C VAL A 148 9.30 -15.21 4.97
N ILE A 149 9.70 -15.22 3.69
CA ILE A 149 11.05 -14.85 3.25
C ILE A 149 10.96 -13.66 2.29
N LEU A 150 11.59 -12.54 2.65
CA LEU A 150 11.58 -11.30 1.87
C LEU A 150 12.86 -11.14 1.03
N ILE A 151 12.72 -10.91 -0.28
CA ILE A 151 13.84 -10.63 -1.20
C ILE A 151 13.85 -9.13 -1.55
N VAL A 152 14.85 -8.39 -1.07
CA VAL A 152 14.96 -6.92 -1.24
C VAL A 152 16.17 -6.51 -2.08
N GLY A 153 16.11 -5.34 -2.70
CA GLY A 153 17.20 -4.78 -3.51
C GLY A 153 16.74 -3.69 -4.48
N ILE A 154 17.64 -3.15 -5.28
CA ILE A 154 17.29 -2.24 -6.38
C ILE A 154 16.66 -3.01 -7.56
N GLY A 155 16.00 -2.29 -8.47
CA GLY A 155 15.42 -2.87 -9.69
C GLY A 155 16.49 -3.44 -10.63
N GLY A 156 16.15 -4.51 -11.36
CA GLY A 156 17.07 -5.14 -12.33
C GLY A 156 18.11 -6.10 -11.74
N LEU A 157 18.09 -6.34 -10.42
CA LEU A 157 18.98 -7.30 -9.76
C LEU A 157 18.62 -8.78 -9.98
N GLY A 158 17.47 -9.06 -10.61
CA GLY A 158 16.98 -10.41 -10.85
C GLY A 158 16.39 -11.07 -9.60
N LYS A 159 15.67 -10.31 -8.76
CA LYS A 159 15.01 -10.86 -7.56
C LYS A 159 13.91 -11.84 -7.94
N GLU A 160 13.13 -11.46 -8.95
CA GLU A 160 12.06 -12.24 -9.57
C GLU A 160 12.66 -13.50 -10.19
N THR A 161 13.82 -13.38 -10.85
CA THR A 161 14.58 -14.51 -11.42
C THR A 161 15.04 -15.49 -10.34
N LEU A 162 15.51 -15.01 -9.19
CA LEU A 162 15.90 -15.85 -8.05
C LEU A 162 14.69 -16.59 -7.45
N ALA A 163 13.56 -15.88 -7.26
CA ALA A 163 12.32 -16.50 -6.78
C ALA A 163 11.82 -17.60 -7.72
N TYR A 164 11.87 -17.36 -9.04
CA TYR A 164 11.53 -18.34 -10.05
C TYR A 164 12.43 -19.59 -9.99
N LEU A 165 13.74 -19.42 -9.83
CA LEU A 165 14.68 -20.53 -9.73
C LEU A 165 14.36 -21.44 -8.53
N ILE A 166 14.04 -20.86 -7.36
CA ILE A 166 13.66 -21.61 -6.17
C ILE A 166 12.36 -22.41 -6.41
N LEU A 167 11.38 -21.79 -7.07
CA LEU A 167 10.11 -22.44 -7.40
C LEU A 167 10.32 -23.65 -8.33
N LYS A 168 11.19 -23.52 -9.33
CA LYS A 168 11.50 -24.61 -10.29
C LYS A 168 12.23 -25.78 -9.65
N HIS A 169 13.08 -25.53 -8.64
CA HIS A 169 13.82 -26.60 -7.94
C HIS A 169 12.95 -27.50 -7.05
N HIS A 170 11.69 -27.13 -6.79
CA HIS A 170 10.77 -27.86 -5.90
C HIS A 170 9.55 -28.49 -6.61
N LEU A 171 9.47 -28.39 -7.94
CA LEU A 171 8.57 -29.18 -8.80
C LEU A 171 9.35 -30.37 -9.39
#